data_AF-A0AAE0GFE7-F1
#
_entry.id   AF-A0AAE0GFE7-F1
#
_cell.length_a   1.000
_cell.length_b   1.000
_cell.length_c   1.000
_cell.angle_alpha   90.00
_cell.angle_beta   90.00
_cell.angle_gamma   90.00
#
_symmetry.space_group_name_H-M   'P 1'
#
loop_
_entity.id
_entity.type
_entity.pdbx_description
1 polymer ?
#
loop_
_entity_poly.entity_id
_entity_poly.type
_entity_poly.pdbx_seq_one_letter_code
_entity_poly.pdbx_strand_id
1 'polypeptide(L)'
;MTKTDFLERLDELVSEELKVISYKWASREFALPSNLAKQLLFQYASEKGKGVQAVYLLSGWTKGEAPRHTIQLIRDNKVDECKAALGTITGLHVYSVQPVLPKDPAELHSHDHLQAEELFNA
;
A
#
# COMPACT_ATOMS: atom_id res chain seq x y z
N MET A 1 18.85 5.87 -7.78
CA MET A 1 18.03 4.84 -8.44
C MET A 1 17.02 5.52 -9.34
N THR A 2 16.89 5.08 -10.59
CA THR A 2 15.90 5.64 -11.53
C THR A 2 14.52 5.06 -11.27
N LYS A 3 13.48 5.69 -11.83
CA LYS A 3 12.10 5.18 -11.77
C LYS A 3 11.99 3.79 -12.39
N THR A 4 12.71 3.53 -13.47
CA THR A 4 12.68 2.23 -14.17
C THR A 4 13.29 1.14 -13.29
N ASP A 5 14.48 1.39 -12.74
CA ASP A 5 15.15 0.46 -11.82
C ASP A 5 14.25 0.08 -10.64
N PHE A 6 13.50 1.05 -10.09
CA PHE A 6 12.55 0.80 -9.01
C PHE A 6 11.43 -0.16 -9.43
N LEU A 7 10.82 0.07 -10.61
CA LEU A 7 9.68 -0.73 -11.07
C LEU A 7 10.11 -2.16 -11.42
N GLU A 8 11.30 -2.33 -11.99
CA GLU A 8 11.89 -3.64 -12.25
C GLU A 8 12.14 -4.39 -10.95
N ARG A 9 12.80 -3.75 -9.97
CA ARG A 9 13.06 -4.40 -8.67
C ARG A 9 11.78 -4.69 -7.89
N LEU A 10 10.79 -3.81 -7.97
CA LEU A 10 9.47 -4.04 -7.37
C LEU A 10 8.79 -5.27 -7.99
N ASP A 11 8.93 -5.45 -9.31
CA ASP A 11 8.34 -6.60 -10.00
C ASP A 11 8.98 -7.91 -9.56
N GLU A 12 10.31 -7.95 -9.43
CA GLU A 12 11.02 -9.12 -8.88
C GLU A 12 10.53 -9.46 -7.46
N LEU A 13 10.45 -8.45 -6.58
CA LEU A 13 10.01 -8.63 -5.19
C LEU A 13 8.58 -9.19 -5.09
N VAL A 14 7.67 -8.70 -5.93
CA VAL A 14 6.24 -9.03 -5.87
C VAL A 14 5.92 -10.31 -6.65
N SER A 15 6.47 -10.46 -7.85
CA SER A 15 6.15 -11.56 -8.76
C SER A 15 7.01 -12.79 -8.55
N GLU A 16 8.29 -12.63 -8.20
CA GLU A 16 9.23 -13.75 -8.04
C GLU A 16 9.42 -14.12 -6.57
N GLU A 17 9.69 -13.13 -5.71
CA GLU A 17 9.89 -13.35 -4.28
C GLU A 17 8.58 -13.44 -3.48
N LEU A 18 7.44 -13.18 -4.13
CA LEU A 18 6.08 -13.25 -3.58
C LEU A 18 5.86 -12.41 -2.31
N LYS A 19 6.57 -11.29 -2.17
CA LYS A 19 6.52 -10.43 -0.99
C LYS A 19 5.34 -9.46 -1.02
N VAL A 20 4.87 -9.09 0.16
CA VAL A 20 3.96 -7.95 0.35
C VAL A 20 4.79 -6.70 0.52
N ILE A 21 4.66 -5.75 -0.40
CA ILE A 21 5.45 -4.52 -0.42
C ILE A 21 4.58 -3.33 -0.07
N SER A 22 4.78 -2.76 1.12
CA SER A 22 4.13 -1.52 1.55
C SER A 22 4.88 -0.29 1.03
N TYR A 23 4.19 0.87 0.98
CA TYR A 23 4.85 2.13 0.64
C TYR A 23 5.94 2.50 1.65
N LYS A 24 5.81 2.05 2.90
CA LYS A 24 6.77 2.34 3.98
C LYS A 24 8.04 1.51 3.81
N TRP A 25 7.88 0.21 3.56
CA TRP A 25 8.99 -0.69 3.26
C TRP A 25 9.75 -0.21 2.03
N ALA A 26 9.04 0.09 0.93
CA ALA A 26 9.64 0.59 -0.29
C ALA A 26 10.36 1.93 -0.10
N SER A 27 9.76 2.86 0.65
CA SER A 27 10.37 4.17 0.95
C SER A 27 11.73 4.02 1.65
N ARG A 28 11.86 3.04 2.55
CA ARG A 28 13.10 2.75 3.29
C ARG A 28 14.13 2.02 2.45
N GLU A 29 13.72 0.91 1.82
CA GLU A 29 14.60 0.06 1.01
C GLU A 29 15.28 0.87 -0.09
N PHE A 30 14.51 1.73 -0.74
CA PHE A 30 14.91 2.44 -1.94
C PHE A 30 15.33 3.89 -1.68
N ALA A 31 15.35 4.32 -0.42
CA ALA A 31 15.62 5.70 -0.01
C ALA A 31 14.77 6.74 -0.77
N LEU A 32 13.48 6.47 -0.96
CA LEU A 32 12.53 7.33 -1.67
C LEU A 32 11.62 8.09 -0.71
N PRO A 33 11.20 9.33 -1.02
CA PRO A 33 10.13 9.99 -0.28
C PRO A 33 8.85 9.15 -0.27
N SER A 34 8.17 9.06 0.88
CA SER A 34 7.01 8.16 1.01
C SER A 34 5.86 8.48 0.04
N ASN A 35 5.70 9.74 -0.36
CA ASN A 35 4.71 10.10 -1.38
C ASN A 35 5.09 9.61 -2.78
N LEU A 36 6.38 9.62 -3.12
CA LEU A 36 6.86 9.04 -4.37
C LEU A 36 6.68 7.53 -4.38
N ALA A 37 6.99 6.85 -3.27
CA ALA A 37 6.74 5.40 -3.13
C ALA A 37 5.25 5.06 -3.36
N LYS A 38 4.33 5.81 -2.76
CA LYS A 38 2.87 5.64 -2.99
C LYS A 38 2.48 5.80 -4.46
N GLN A 39 3.03 6.80 -5.14
CA GLN A 39 2.77 7.06 -6.56
C GLN A 39 3.29 5.93 -7.46
N LEU A 40 4.51 5.45 -7.19
CA LEU A 40 5.12 4.38 -7.97
C LEU A 40 4.42 3.03 -7.75
N LEU A 41 4.01 2.71 -6.51
CA LEU A 41 3.19 1.53 -6.23
C LEU A 41 1.84 1.58 -6.95
N PHE A 42 1.19 2.75 -7.00
CA PHE A 42 -0.05 2.94 -7.74
C PHE A 42 0.15 2.74 -9.25
N GLN A 43 1.22 3.29 -9.81
CA GLN A 43 1.55 3.08 -11.21
C GLN A 43 1.78 1.60 -11.52
N TYR A 44 2.59 0.92 -10.72
CA TYR A 44 2.88 -0.51 -10.87
C TYR A 44 1.60 -1.37 -10.84
N ALA A 45 0.73 -1.14 -9.86
CA ALA A 45 -0.55 -1.84 -9.77
C ALA A 45 -1.46 -1.56 -10.98
N SER A 46 -1.46 -0.33 -11.49
CA SER A 46 -2.23 0.06 -12.67
C SER A 46 -1.72 -0.61 -13.95
N GLU A 47 -0.40 -0.72 -14.11
CA GLU A 47 0.25 -1.34 -15.28
C GLU A 47 0.10 -2.87 -15.28
N LYS A 48 0.20 -3.52 -14.11
CA LYS A 48 0.05 -4.98 -13.98
C LYS A 48 -1.40 -5.44 -13.95
N GLY A 49 -2.33 -4.56 -13.60
CA GLY A 49 -3.76 -4.85 -13.53
C GLY A 49 -4.04 -6.08 -12.67
N LYS A 50 -4.67 -7.12 -13.26
CA LYS A 50 -5.04 -8.35 -12.53
C LYS A 50 -3.85 -9.21 -12.08
N GLY A 51 -2.64 -8.95 -12.59
CA GLY A 51 -1.42 -9.66 -12.18
C GLY A 51 -0.96 -9.31 -10.77
N VAL A 52 -1.50 -8.24 -10.18
CA VAL A 52 -1.14 -7.76 -8.85
C VAL A 52 -2.38 -7.33 -8.08
N GLN A 53 -2.36 -7.56 -6.77
CA GLN A 53 -3.39 -7.11 -5.86
C GLN A 53 -2.88 -5.90 -5.09
N ALA A 54 -3.69 -4.84 -5.02
CA ALA A 54 -3.39 -3.65 -4.22
C ALA A 54 -4.32 -3.57 -3.00
N VAL A 55 -3.75 -3.12 -1.87
CA VAL A 55 -4.50 -2.61 -0.72
C VAL A 55 -4.35 -1.10 -0.69
N TYR A 56 -5.45 -0.39 -0.49
CA TYR A 56 -5.50 1.06 -0.37
C TYR A 56 -5.72 1.46 1.08
N LEU A 57 -5.15 2.58 1.48
CA LEU A 57 -5.52 3.28 2.70
C LEU A 57 -6.49 4.40 2.34
N LEU A 58 -7.70 4.34 2.90
CA LEU A 58 -8.71 5.37 2.81
C LEU A 58 -8.87 6.03 4.19
N SER A 59 -8.82 7.36 4.22
CA SER A 59 -9.10 8.14 5.41
C SER A 59 -10.14 9.21 5.14
N GLY A 60 -10.96 9.49 6.14
CA GLY A 60 -11.98 10.52 6.05
C GLY A 60 -12.94 10.54 7.22
N TRP A 61 -13.95 11.40 7.11
CA TRP A 61 -14.97 11.62 8.13
C TRP A 61 -16.26 10.88 7.78
N THR A 62 -16.85 10.19 8.75
CA THR A 62 -18.15 9.53 8.60
C THR A 62 -19.28 10.55 8.46
N LYS A 63 -20.39 10.14 7.84
CA LYS A 63 -21.62 10.94 7.76
C LYS A 63 -22.37 10.94 9.11
N GLY A 64 -23.22 11.94 9.34
CA GLY A 64 -24.12 12.03 10.50
C GLY A 64 -23.82 13.18 11.44
N GLU A 65 -24.61 13.28 12.51
CA GLU A 65 -24.58 14.40 13.48
C GLU A 65 -23.30 14.44 14.34
N ALA A 66 -22.62 13.30 14.50
CA ALA A 66 -21.35 13.18 15.23
C ALA A 66 -20.28 12.53 14.34
N PRO A 67 -19.67 13.29 13.40
CA PRO A 67 -18.70 12.75 12.46
C PRO A 67 -17.44 12.27 13.18
N ARG A 68 -16.97 11.08 12.81
CA ARG A 68 -15.72 10.48 13.33
C ARG A 68 -14.70 10.37 12.22
N HIS A 69 -13.45 10.69 12.52
CA HIS A 69 -12.35 10.44 11.60
C HIS A 69 -12.03 8.94 11.60
N THR A 70 -11.97 8.36 10.41
CA THR A 70 -11.74 6.93 10.20
C THR A 70 -10.61 6.73 9.23
N ILE A 71 -9.81 5.70 9.48
CA ILE A 71 -8.70 5.27 8.63
C ILE A 71 -8.86 3.78 8.46
N GLN A 72 -8.90 3.30 7.21
CA GLN A 72 -9.19 1.91 6.90
C GLN A 72 -8.30 1.43 5.76
N LEU A 73 -7.88 0.16 5.85
CA LEU A 73 -7.24 -0.55 4.75
C LEU A 73 -8.32 -1.31 3.97
N ILE A 74 -8.38 -1.06 2.67
CA ILE A 74 -9.44 -1.56 1.80
C ILE A 74 -8.84 -2.21 0.56
N ARG A 75 -9.52 -3.27 0.10
CA ARG A 75 -9.19 -3.94 -1.17
C ARG A 75 -9.68 -3.11 -2.34
N ASP A 76 -9.04 -3.27 -3.49
CA ASP A 76 -9.38 -2.54 -4.73
C ASP A 76 -10.88 -2.60 -5.06
N ASN A 77 -11.49 -3.78 -5.00
CA ASN A 77 -12.90 -3.98 -5.32
C ASN A 77 -13.90 -3.33 -4.33
N LYS A 78 -13.44 -2.84 -3.18
CA LYS A 78 -14.27 -2.16 -2.17
C LYS A 78 -14.01 -0.66 -2.10
N VAL A 79 -13.11 -0.12 -2.91
CA VAL A 79 -12.72 1.29 -2.85
C VAL A 79 -13.92 2.22 -3.02
N ASP A 80 -14.75 1.99 -4.02
CA ASP A 80 -15.88 2.87 -4.33
C ASP A 80 -17.01 2.78 -3.29
N GLU A 81 -17.29 1.57 -2.79
CA GLU A 81 -18.24 1.34 -1.70
C GLU A 81 -17.81 2.10 -0.43
N CYS A 82 -16.55 1.92 0.00
CA CYS A 82 -16.03 2.56 1.20
C CYS A 82 -15.92 4.09 1.06
N LYS A 83 -15.58 4.60 -0.13
CA LYS A 83 -15.61 6.04 -0.43
C LYS A 83 -17.00 6.61 -0.27
N ALA A 84 -18.02 5.93 -0.81
CA ALA A 84 -19.41 6.39 -0.74
C ALA A 84 -19.95 6.42 0.70
N ALA A 85 -19.40 5.60 1.60
CA ALA A 85 -19.77 5.59 3.02
C ALA A 85 -19.27 6.83 3.80
N LEU A 86 -18.21 7.50 3.32
CA LEU A 86 -17.65 8.70 3.96
C LEU A 86 -18.37 9.97 3.51
N GLY A 87 -18.47 10.94 4.42
CA GLY A 87 -18.97 12.28 4.11
C GLY A 87 -17.89 13.16 3.47
N THR A 88 -16.66 13.04 3.97
CA THR A 88 -15.49 13.77 3.46
C THR A 88 -14.30 12.85 3.40
N ILE A 89 -13.63 12.76 2.26
CA ILE A 89 -12.39 12.00 2.09
C ILE A 89 -11.20 12.92 2.39
N THR A 90 -10.32 12.50 3.30
CA THR A 90 -9.09 13.22 3.65
C THR A 90 -7.85 12.61 3.01
N GLY A 91 -7.91 11.35 2.57
CA GLY A 91 -6.79 10.70 1.91
C GLY A 91 -7.16 9.37 1.28
N LEU A 92 -6.56 9.10 0.12
CA LEU A 92 -6.62 7.81 -0.55
C LEU A 92 -5.27 7.57 -1.24
N HIS A 93 -4.64 6.45 -0.94
CA HIS A 93 -3.41 6.03 -1.63
C HIS A 93 -3.21 4.52 -1.52
N VAL A 94 -2.34 3.98 -2.37
CA VAL A 94 -1.92 2.57 -2.24
C VAL A 94 -1.10 2.42 -0.96
N TYR A 95 -1.52 1.47 -0.13
CA TYR A 95 -0.82 1.06 1.07
C TYR A 95 0.23 0.01 0.74
N SER A 96 -0.16 -1.05 0.01
CA SER A 96 0.72 -2.14 -0.39
C SER A 96 0.31 -2.77 -1.72
N VAL A 97 1.27 -3.46 -2.35
CA VAL A 97 1.07 -4.35 -3.50
C VAL A 97 1.59 -5.74 -3.19
N GLN A 98 0.93 -6.77 -3.72
CA GLN A 98 1.27 -8.17 -3.49
C GLN A 98 0.69 -9.07 -4.60
N PRO A 99 1.23 -10.28 -4.85
CA PRO A 99 0.72 -11.18 -5.88
C PRO A 99 -0.68 -11.73 -5.52
N VAL A 100 -0.92 -11.98 -4.24
CA VAL A 100 -2.18 -12.52 -3.71
C VAL A 100 -2.54 -11.76 -2.44
N LEU A 101 -3.84 -11.53 -2.23
CA LEU A 101 -4.31 -10.90 -1.00
C LEU A 101 -4.02 -11.80 0.21
N PRO A 102 -3.39 -11.26 1.27
CA PRO A 102 -3.13 -12.04 2.47
C PRO A 102 -4.42 -12.51 3.13
N LYS A 103 -4.37 -13.69 3.75
CA LYS A 103 -5.48 -14.22 4.53
C LYS A 103 -5.57 -13.52 5.87
N ASP A 104 -4.42 -13.34 6.52
CA ASP A 104 -4.30 -12.60 7.76
C ASP A 104 -3.91 -11.14 7.47
N PRO A 105 -4.68 -10.14 7.93
CA PRO A 105 -4.27 -8.73 7.86
C PRO A 105 -2.90 -8.44 8.47
N ALA A 106 -2.41 -9.27 9.40
CA ALA A 106 -1.10 -9.09 10.01
C ALA A 106 0.06 -9.22 9.02
N GLU A 107 -0.12 -10.02 7.96
CA GLU A 107 0.87 -10.19 6.89
C GLU A 107 1.13 -8.89 6.11
N LEU A 108 0.23 -7.90 6.16
CA LEU A 108 0.43 -6.60 5.50
C LEU A 108 1.55 -5.77 6.12
N HIS A 109 1.91 -6.02 7.38
CA HIS A 109 2.91 -5.24 8.11
C HIS A 109 4.07 -6.09 8.67
N SER A 110 4.08 -7.39 8.41
CA SER A 110 5.16 -8.29 8.85
C SER A 110 6.51 -7.88 8.25
N HIS A 111 6.57 -7.62 6.94
CA HIS A 111 7.79 -7.16 6.27
C HIS A 111 8.24 -5.76 6.74
N ASP A 112 7.31 -4.85 7.02
CA ASP A 112 7.62 -3.55 7.62
C ASP A 112 8.29 -3.69 8.99
N HIS A 113 7.81 -4.66 9.78
CA HIS A 113 8.33 -4.95 11.11
C HIS A 113 9.73 -5.54 11.03
N LEU A 114 9.94 -6.59 10.23
CA LEU A 114 11.24 -7.24 10.04
C LEU A 114 12.30 -6.24 9.55
N GLN A 115 11.99 -5.43 8.53
CA GLN A 115 12.92 -4.40 8.04
C GLN A 115 13.24 -3.35 9.11
N ALA A 116 12.29 -3.02 9.98
CA ALA A 116 12.54 -2.11 11.09
C ALA A 116 13.48 -2.74 12.12
N GLU A 117 13.26 -4.01 12.49
CA GLU A 117 14.15 -4.73 13.42
C GLU A 117 15.57 -4.83 12.87
N GLU A 118 15.75 -5.17 11.60
CA GLU A 118 17.06 -5.22 10.94
C GLU A 118 17.76 -3.85 10.99
N LEU A 119 17.03 -2.75 10.74
CA LEU A 119 17.59 -1.40 10.77
C LEU A 119 18.02 -0.95 12.18
N PHE A 120 17.34 -1.41 13.23
CA PHE A 120 17.68 -1.04 14.62
C PHE A 120 18.68 -2.00 15.28
N ASN A 121 18.88 -3.19 14.72
CA ASN A 121 19.82 -4.20 15.21
C ASN A 121 21.15 -4.24 14.42
N ALA A 122 21.30 -3.39 13.40
CA ALA A 122 22.50 -3.25 12.58
C ALA A 122 23.58 -2.34 13.18
#